data_AF-X1HSD7-F1
#
_entry.id   AF-X1HSD7-F1
#
_cell.length_a   1.000
_cell.length_b   1.000
_cell.length_c   1.000
_cell.angle_alpha   90.00
_cell.angle_beta   90.00
_cell.angle_gamma   90.00
#
_symmetry.space_group_name_H-M   'P 1'
#
loop_
_entity.id
_entity.type
_entity.pdbx_description
1 polymer ?
#
loop_
_entity_poly.entity_id
_entity_poly.type
_entity_poly.pdbx_seq_one_letter_code
_entity_poly.pdbx_strand_id
1 'polypeptide(L)'
;QEHMQGIALVHDFQALGNADVAPVYFVQKMQNELGWDEKVIFIPYWANADYVSIDAGGAEPVVCSIFDRRERKLLAVMNNSDAPATVQLTLDLKKLGLTEGKFIARDPNVENRYEGKPITLEGGTLSAHVLKRNFRCILLEPPQAEAPPVKQAVAKEAPELDLPSSIRSEKDGSEMLLVPAGEFTMGSEGNDLDEMPVHKVYLDAFYIDKHEVTNAQYRKFCDGTRRKYPLDPKFVNLPDYFLKYPDYPVVNVT
;
A
#
# COMPACT_ATOMS: atom_id res chain seq x y z
N GLN A 1 -2.36 11.94 -5.69
CA GLN A 1 -1.77 10.62 -5.99
C GLN A 1 -2.93 9.63 -6.06
N GLU A 2 -3.23 9.14 -7.25
CA GLU A 2 -4.35 8.20 -7.44
C GLU A 2 -3.95 6.86 -6.81
N HIS A 3 -4.52 6.60 -5.64
CA HIS A 3 -4.38 5.34 -4.92
C HIS A 3 -5.17 4.29 -5.71
N MET A 4 -4.64 3.07 -5.89
CA MET A 4 -5.37 1.95 -6.54
C MET A 4 -6.75 1.72 -5.92
N GLN A 5 -6.95 2.12 -4.66
CA GLN A 5 -8.28 2.16 -4.04
C GLN A 5 -9.26 3.08 -4.76
N GLY A 6 -8.83 4.29 -5.14
CA GLY A 6 -9.62 5.23 -5.93
C GLY A 6 -9.95 4.70 -7.32
N ILE A 7 -9.04 3.95 -7.94
CA ILE A 7 -9.24 3.36 -9.27
C ILE A 7 -10.06 2.06 -9.20
N ALA A 8 -9.91 1.25 -8.14
CA ALA A 8 -10.76 0.10 -7.87
C ALA A 8 -12.22 0.51 -7.58
N LEU A 9 -12.45 1.72 -7.06
CA LEU A 9 -13.77 2.32 -6.87
C LEU A 9 -14.46 2.76 -8.18
N VAL A 10 -13.75 2.83 -9.31
CA VAL A 10 -14.32 3.19 -10.63
C VAL A 10 -15.29 2.11 -11.16
N HIS A 11 -15.30 0.93 -10.55
CA HIS A 11 -16.12 -0.21 -10.96
C HIS A 11 -17.57 -0.22 -10.38
N ASP A 12 -18.10 0.93 -9.94
CA ASP A 12 -19.41 1.07 -9.29
C ASP A 12 -19.63 -0.01 -8.20
N PHE A 13 -18.62 -0.18 -7.37
CA PHE A 13 -18.50 -1.33 -6.46
C PHE A 13 -19.20 -1.09 -5.12
N GLN A 14 -20.14 -1.98 -4.75
CA GLN A 14 -20.83 -1.97 -3.45
C GLN A 14 -20.07 -2.69 -2.31
N ALA A 15 -18.76 -2.97 -2.44
CA ALA A 15 -18.11 -3.81 -1.41
C ALA A 15 -17.78 -3.14 -0.09
N LEU A 16 -17.94 -1.83 0.03
CA LEU A 16 -17.83 -1.19 1.34
C LEU A 16 -18.94 -1.65 2.32
N GLY A 17 -19.97 -2.35 1.83
CA GLY A 17 -21.05 -2.91 2.65
C GLY A 17 -20.80 -4.32 3.20
N ASN A 18 -19.75 -5.04 2.76
CA ASN A 18 -19.47 -6.40 3.22
C ASN A 18 -18.16 -6.42 4.01
N ALA A 19 -18.26 -6.32 5.34
CA ALA A 19 -17.14 -6.26 6.28
C ALA A 19 -16.21 -7.49 6.23
N ASP A 20 -16.62 -8.59 5.60
CA ASP A 20 -15.85 -9.82 5.58
C ASP A 20 -14.76 -9.87 4.51
N VAL A 21 -14.79 -9.02 3.46
CA VAL A 21 -13.85 -9.22 2.35
C VAL A 21 -13.50 -7.97 1.54
N ALA A 22 -12.45 -7.29 1.99
CA ALA A 22 -11.38 -6.70 1.17
C ALA A 22 -10.54 -5.78 2.07
N PRO A 23 -9.64 -6.31 2.92
CA PRO A 23 -8.78 -5.44 3.70
C PRO A 23 -7.99 -4.54 2.74
N VAL A 24 -8.12 -3.24 2.91
CA VAL A 24 -7.35 -2.15 2.27
C VAL A 24 -5.86 -2.52 2.06
N TYR A 25 -5.29 -3.27 3.01
CA TYR A 25 -3.93 -3.81 3.00
C TYR A 25 -3.60 -4.72 1.82
N PHE A 26 -4.57 -5.51 1.31
CA PHE A 26 -4.35 -6.38 0.16
C PHE A 26 -4.06 -5.55 -1.10
N VAL A 27 -4.86 -4.51 -1.31
CA VAL A 27 -4.69 -3.56 -2.40
C VAL A 27 -3.35 -2.82 -2.25
N GLN A 28 -2.99 -2.41 -1.03
CA GLN A 28 -1.70 -1.75 -0.76
C GLN A 28 -0.49 -2.66 -1.03
N LYS A 29 -0.54 -3.93 -0.58
CA LYS A 29 0.52 -4.90 -0.85
C LYS A 29 0.67 -5.17 -2.35
N MET A 30 -0.44 -5.36 -3.06
CA MET A 30 -0.40 -5.57 -4.52
C MET A 30 0.11 -4.34 -5.28
N GLN A 31 -0.19 -3.13 -4.82
CA GLN A 31 0.44 -1.90 -5.34
C GLN A 31 1.96 -1.95 -5.16
N ASN A 32 2.42 -2.28 -3.95
CA ASN A 32 3.86 -2.35 -3.65
C ASN A 32 4.56 -3.44 -4.49
N GLU A 33 3.98 -4.64 -4.57
CA GLU A 33 4.54 -5.76 -5.37
C GLU A 33 4.49 -5.48 -6.88
N LEU A 34 3.46 -4.78 -7.38
CA LEU A 34 3.45 -4.30 -8.77
C LEU A 34 4.59 -3.29 -9.03
N GLY A 35 5.02 -2.56 -8.00
CA GLY A 35 5.95 -1.43 -8.10
C GLY A 35 5.23 -0.14 -8.49
N TRP A 36 4.19 0.20 -7.73
CA TRP A 36 3.31 1.34 -8.00
C TRP A 36 4.06 2.68 -8.05
N ASP A 37 4.00 3.31 -9.21
CA ASP A 37 4.52 4.65 -9.48
C ASP A 37 3.74 5.28 -10.65
N GLU A 38 4.14 6.48 -11.07
CA GLU A 38 3.51 7.21 -12.19
C GLU A 38 3.59 6.50 -13.56
N LYS A 39 4.28 5.36 -13.66
CA LYS A 39 4.45 4.58 -14.89
C LYS A 39 3.52 3.38 -14.96
N VAL A 40 2.66 3.18 -13.96
CA VAL A 40 1.58 2.21 -14.03
C VAL A 40 0.57 2.66 -15.08
N ILE A 41 0.30 1.80 -16.05
CA ILE A 41 -0.74 2.04 -17.07
C ILE A 41 -2.00 1.29 -16.66
N PHE A 42 -3.09 2.02 -16.46
CA PHE A 42 -4.40 1.43 -16.19
C PHE A 42 -5.11 1.10 -17.51
N ILE A 43 -5.43 -0.18 -17.70
CA ILE A 43 -6.23 -0.69 -18.82
C ILE A 43 -7.60 -1.10 -18.26
N PRO A 44 -8.62 -0.24 -18.40
CA PRO A 44 -9.92 -0.48 -17.79
C PRO A 44 -10.68 -1.62 -18.48
N TYR A 45 -11.59 -2.26 -17.74
CA TYR A 45 -12.39 -3.39 -18.23
C TYR A 45 -13.22 -3.09 -19.50
N TRP A 46 -13.62 -1.84 -19.71
CA TRP A 46 -14.36 -1.45 -20.92
C TRP A 46 -13.47 -1.26 -22.15
N ALA A 47 -12.14 -1.31 -21.99
CA ALA A 47 -11.18 -1.08 -23.08
C ALA A 47 -10.11 -2.18 -23.18
N ASN A 48 -10.30 -3.34 -22.53
CA ASN A 48 -9.28 -4.38 -22.47
C ASN A 48 -9.63 -5.69 -23.19
N ALA A 49 -10.69 -5.70 -24.01
CA ALA A 49 -11.11 -6.88 -24.76
C ALA A 49 -10.01 -7.46 -25.69
N ASP A 50 -9.05 -6.63 -26.08
CA ASP A 50 -7.87 -7.03 -26.84
C ASP A 50 -6.81 -7.78 -26.04
N TYR A 51 -6.83 -7.68 -24.71
CA TYR A 51 -5.79 -8.20 -23.80
C TYR A 51 -6.28 -9.37 -22.95
N VAL A 52 -7.56 -9.40 -22.59
CA VAL A 52 -8.16 -10.46 -21.77
C VAL A 52 -9.58 -10.76 -22.22
N SER A 53 -9.89 -12.05 -22.35
CA SER A 53 -11.27 -12.54 -22.44
C SER A 53 -11.65 -13.28 -21.17
N ILE A 54 -12.92 -13.19 -20.79
CA ILE A 54 -13.47 -13.73 -19.55
C ILE A 54 -14.62 -14.66 -19.91
N ASP A 55 -14.54 -15.92 -19.48
CA ASP A 55 -15.68 -16.82 -19.42
C ASP A 55 -16.04 -17.04 -17.95
N ALA A 56 -17.22 -16.55 -17.55
CA ALA A 56 -17.71 -16.62 -16.18
C ALA A 56 -18.75 -17.72 -15.95
N GLY A 57 -18.96 -18.63 -16.91
CA GLY A 57 -19.88 -19.75 -16.76
C GLY A 57 -21.33 -19.35 -16.47
N GLY A 58 -21.75 -18.16 -16.92
CA GLY A 58 -23.09 -17.60 -16.73
C GLY A 58 -23.25 -16.67 -15.52
N ALA A 59 -22.21 -16.45 -14.71
CA ALA A 59 -22.22 -15.40 -13.69
C ALA A 59 -21.89 -14.04 -14.32
N GLU A 60 -22.87 -13.15 -14.42
CA GLU A 60 -22.70 -11.81 -14.98
C GLU A 60 -23.25 -10.72 -14.04
N PRO A 61 -22.62 -9.53 -13.96
CA PRO A 61 -21.39 -9.15 -14.66
C PRO A 61 -20.13 -9.53 -13.86
N VAL A 62 -19.19 -10.22 -14.52
CA VAL A 62 -17.80 -10.36 -14.05
C VAL A 62 -16.89 -9.62 -15.02
N VAL A 63 -16.05 -8.72 -14.49
CA VAL A 63 -15.17 -7.87 -15.28
C VAL A 63 -13.73 -8.00 -14.79
N CYS A 64 -12.77 -7.61 -15.63
CA CYS A 64 -11.37 -7.55 -15.24
C CYS A 64 -10.77 -6.23 -15.71
N SER A 65 -10.04 -5.53 -14.84
CA SER A 65 -9.15 -4.45 -15.25
C SER A 65 -7.69 -4.88 -15.09
N ILE A 66 -6.79 -4.26 -15.84
CA ILE A 66 -5.35 -4.59 -15.82
C ILE A 66 -4.57 -3.35 -15.43
N PHE A 67 -3.66 -3.50 -14.47
CA PHE A 67 -2.63 -2.49 -14.18
C PHE A 67 -1.29 -3.01 -14.71
N ASP A 68 -0.73 -2.32 -15.70
CA ASP A 68 0.50 -2.71 -16.37
C ASP A 68 1.69 -1.91 -15.84
N ARG A 69 2.72 -2.65 -15.38
CA ARG A 69 4.00 -2.09 -14.99
C ARG A 69 5.16 -2.97 -15.52
N ARG A 70 5.62 -2.68 -16.74
CA ARG A 70 6.71 -3.44 -17.41
C ARG A 70 6.34 -4.91 -17.57
N GLU A 71 7.11 -5.82 -16.99
CA GLU A 71 6.89 -7.27 -17.06
C GLU A 71 5.88 -7.76 -16.02
N ARG A 72 5.39 -6.87 -15.15
CA ARG A 72 4.36 -7.20 -14.17
C ARG A 72 3.00 -6.70 -14.62
N LYS A 73 1.97 -7.52 -14.44
CA LYS A 73 0.57 -7.15 -14.66
C LYS A 73 -0.23 -7.50 -13.42
N LEU A 74 -1.06 -6.59 -12.95
CA LEU A 74 -2.00 -6.87 -11.88
C LEU A 74 -3.40 -6.94 -12.48
N LEU A 75 -3.98 -8.13 -12.52
CA LEU A 75 -5.36 -8.34 -12.92
C LEU A 75 -6.26 -8.11 -11.71
N ALA A 76 -7.21 -7.19 -11.83
CA ALA A 76 -8.28 -6.99 -10.86
C ALA A 76 -9.57 -7.60 -11.42
N VAL A 77 -9.86 -8.84 -11.03
CA VAL A 77 -11.06 -9.57 -11.46
C VAL A 77 -12.19 -9.28 -10.46
N MET A 78 -13.29 -8.74 -10.93
CA MET A 78 -14.40 -8.27 -10.10
C MET A 78 -15.67 -9.01 -10.45
N ASN A 79 -16.24 -9.68 -9.47
CA ASN A 79 -17.53 -10.34 -9.58
C ASN A 79 -18.61 -9.45 -8.96
N ASN A 80 -19.33 -8.75 -9.83
CA ASN A 80 -20.46 -7.90 -9.46
C ASN A 80 -21.78 -8.68 -9.42
N SER A 81 -21.77 -10.01 -9.57
CA SER A 81 -22.97 -10.83 -9.43
C SER A 81 -23.24 -11.22 -7.97
N ASP A 82 -24.46 -11.71 -7.70
CA ASP A 82 -24.89 -12.22 -6.39
C ASP A 82 -24.53 -13.70 -6.15
N ALA A 83 -23.80 -14.32 -7.08
CA ALA A 83 -23.32 -15.69 -6.97
C ALA A 83 -21.78 -15.74 -7.06
N PRO A 84 -21.11 -16.65 -6.34
CA PRO A 84 -19.69 -16.91 -6.59
C PRO A 84 -19.50 -17.46 -8.00
N ALA A 85 -18.39 -17.12 -8.63
CA ALA A 85 -18.06 -17.51 -9.99
C ALA A 85 -16.68 -18.14 -10.05
N THR A 86 -16.53 -19.19 -10.85
CA THR A 86 -15.21 -19.65 -11.29
C THR A 86 -15.05 -19.15 -12.71
N VAL A 87 -14.15 -18.18 -12.90
CA VAL A 87 -13.90 -17.58 -14.20
C VAL A 87 -12.68 -18.19 -14.86
N GLN A 88 -12.74 -18.33 -16.17
CA GLN A 88 -11.58 -18.57 -17.01
C GLN A 88 -11.17 -17.26 -17.66
N LEU A 89 -9.94 -16.82 -17.39
CA LEU A 89 -9.33 -15.67 -18.06
C LEU A 89 -8.38 -16.21 -19.11
N THR A 90 -8.52 -15.74 -20.35
CA THR A 90 -7.56 -16.01 -21.43
C THR A 90 -6.86 -14.73 -21.80
N LEU A 91 -5.54 -14.69 -21.61
CA LEU A 91 -4.69 -13.51 -21.76
C LEU A 91 -3.95 -13.55 -23.10
N ASP A 92 -3.92 -12.42 -23.82
CA ASP A 92 -2.99 -12.22 -24.93
C ASP A 92 -1.61 -11.86 -24.38
N LEU A 93 -0.82 -12.91 -24.08
CA LEU A 93 0.51 -12.76 -23.51
C LEU A 93 1.42 -11.87 -24.37
N LYS A 94 1.32 -11.95 -25.70
CA LYS A 94 2.14 -11.18 -26.61
C LYS A 94 1.84 -9.69 -26.51
N LYS A 95 0.56 -9.30 -26.53
CA LYS A 95 0.15 -7.90 -26.35
C LYS A 95 0.47 -7.37 -24.96
N LEU A 96 0.42 -8.23 -23.95
CA LEU A 96 0.82 -7.90 -22.58
C LEU A 96 2.34 -7.90 -22.37
N GLY A 97 3.14 -8.30 -23.36
CA GLY A 97 4.59 -8.41 -23.21
C GLY A 97 5.02 -9.44 -22.17
N LEU A 98 4.21 -10.50 -21.99
CA LEU A 98 4.44 -11.59 -21.04
C LEU A 98 4.88 -12.86 -21.76
N THR A 99 5.62 -13.70 -21.04
CA THR A 99 5.89 -15.09 -21.41
C THR A 99 5.11 -16.02 -20.48
N GLU A 100 4.83 -17.25 -20.93
CA GLU A 100 4.21 -18.28 -20.08
C GLU A 100 5.11 -18.58 -18.85
N GLY A 101 4.51 -18.78 -17.68
CA GLY A 101 5.27 -18.85 -16.42
C GLY A 101 4.45 -19.20 -15.19
N LYS A 102 5.09 -19.09 -14.02
CA LYS A 102 4.44 -19.17 -12.70
C LYS A 102 4.01 -17.76 -12.27
N PHE A 103 2.79 -17.64 -11.78
CA PHE A 103 2.18 -16.39 -11.32
C PHE A 103 1.62 -16.56 -9.92
N ILE A 104 1.44 -15.46 -9.22
CA ILE A 104 0.96 -15.49 -7.83
C ILE A 104 -0.49 -15.05 -7.80
N ALA A 105 -1.39 -16.01 -7.61
CA ALA A 105 -2.80 -15.72 -7.35
C ALA A 105 -3.00 -15.53 -5.85
N ARG A 106 -3.69 -14.46 -5.49
CA ARG A 106 -3.99 -14.14 -4.09
C ARG A 106 -5.49 -14.16 -3.91
N ASP A 107 -5.95 -14.99 -2.99
CA ASP A 107 -7.37 -15.08 -2.64
C ASP A 107 -7.56 -14.53 -1.23
N PRO A 108 -8.32 -13.44 -1.04
CA PRO A 108 -8.54 -12.86 0.28
C PRO A 108 -9.31 -13.79 1.23
N ASN A 109 -9.90 -14.88 0.72
CA ASN A 109 -10.77 -15.78 1.49
C ASN A 109 -10.17 -17.16 1.80
N VAL A 110 -8.92 -17.43 1.38
CA VAL A 110 -8.29 -18.76 1.57
C VAL A 110 -7.20 -18.68 2.63
N GLU A 111 -6.98 -19.76 3.38
CA GLU A 111 -5.79 -19.90 4.23
C GLU A 111 -4.53 -19.72 3.37
N ASN A 112 -3.57 -18.94 3.88
CA ASN A 112 -2.41 -18.42 3.15
C ASN A 112 -2.64 -17.15 2.29
N ARG A 113 -3.52 -16.26 2.76
CA ARG A 113 -3.82 -14.91 2.23
C ARG A 113 -2.56 -14.09 1.86
N TYR A 114 -1.46 -14.29 2.59
CA TYR A 114 -0.24 -13.46 2.53
C TYR A 114 0.91 -14.03 1.71
N GLU A 115 0.85 -15.27 1.25
CA GLU A 115 1.85 -15.86 0.33
C GLU A 115 1.30 -16.14 -1.07
N GLY A 116 -0.02 -16.31 -1.19
CA GLY A 116 -0.66 -16.62 -2.46
C GLY A 116 -0.39 -18.06 -2.89
N LYS A 117 -1.22 -18.54 -3.82
CA LYS A 117 -1.01 -19.84 -4.42
C LYS A 117 -0.39 -19.63 -5.79
N PRO A 118 0.82 -20.17 -6.05
CA PRO A 118 1.37 -20.19 -7.39
C PRO A 118 0.40 -20.89 -8.34
N ILE A 119 0.09 -20.24 -9.45
CA ILE A 119 -0.65 -20.81 -10.56
C ILE A 119 0.24 -20.77 -11.80
N THR A 120 0.14 -21.80 -12.62
CA THR A 120 0.81 -21.82 -13.93
C THR A 120 -0.22 -21.42 -14.97
N LEU A 121 0.12 -20.52 -15.90
CA LEU A 121 -0.70 -20.33 -17.10
C LEU A 121 -0.47 -21.51 -18.03
N GLU A 122 -1.54 -22.11 -18.51
CA GLU A 122 -1.50 -23.08 -19.60
C GLU A 122 -2.03 -22.38 -20.85
N GLY A 123 -1.15 -22.07 -21.81
CA GLY A 123 -1.53 -21.39 -23.05
C GLY A 123 -2.08 -19.97 -22.88
N GLY A 124 -1.72 -19.28 -21.79
CA GLY A 124 -2.24 -17.96 -21.45
C GLY A 124 -3.61 -17.98 -20.75
N THR A 125 -4.12 -19.16 -20.41
CA THR A 125 -5.37 -19.31 -19.65
C THR A 125 -5.12 -19.60 -18.18
N LEU A 126 -5.87 -18.95 -17.29
CA LEU A 126 -5.98 -19.28 -15.87
C LEU A 126 -7.42 -19.40 -15.42
N SER A 127 -7.63 -20.21 -14.37
CA SER A 127 -8.90 -20.27 -13.64
C SER A 127 -8.80 -19.51 -12.32
N ALA A 128 -9.83 -18.73 -12.01
CA ALA A 128 -9.91 -17.96 -10.78
C ALA A 128 -11.31 -18.07 -10.17
N HIS A 129 -11.39 -18.47 -8.90
CA HIS A 129 -12.63 -18.40 -8.14
C HIS A 129 -12.78 -17.00 -7.54
N VAL A 130 -13.92 -16.35 -7.75
CA VAL A 130 -14.24 -15.01 -7.24
C VAL A 130 -15.60 -15.06 -6.57
N LEU A 131 -15.65 -14.75 -5.27
CA LEU A 131 -16.90 -14.74 -4.51
C LEU A 131 -17.89 -13.69 -5.04
N LYS A 132 -19.17 -13.87 -4.73
CA LYS A 132 -20.22 -12.88 -5.02
C LYS A 132 -19.83 -11.52 -4.45
N ARG A 133 -20.15 -10.44 -5.19
CA ARG A 133 -19.92 -9.05 -4.77
C ARG A 133 -18.50 -8.80 -4.24
N ASN A 134 -17.50 -9.35 -4.93
CA ASN A 134 -16.11 -9.37 -4.46
C ASN A 134 -15.13 -9.23 -5.63
N PHE A 135 -13.84 -9.08 -5.30
CA PHE A 135 -12.78 -9.08 -6.29
C PHE A 135 -11.63 -10.01 -5.89
N ARG A 136 -10.81 -10.33 -6.89
CA ARG A 136 -9.58 -11.11 -6.77
C ARG A 136 -8.48 -10.41 -7.53
N CYS A 137 -7.34 -10.21 -6.89
CA CYS A 137 -6.14 -9.75 -7.58
C CYS A 137 -5.23 -10.91 -7.95
N ILE A 138 -4.73 -10.89 -9.17
CA ILE A 138 -3.78 -11.86 -9.70
C ILE A 138 -2.58 -11.06 -10.18
N LEU A 139 -1.45 -11.18 -9.47
CA LEU A 139 -0.21 -10.57 -9.89
C LEU A 139 0.49 -11.53 -10.84
N LEU A 140 0.57 -11.11 -12.10
CA LEU A 140 1.38 -11.75 -13.11
C LEU A 140 2.77 -11.16 -13.04
N GLU A 141 3.76 -12.00 -12.78
CA GLU A 141 5.18 -11.70 -12.88
C GLU A 141 5.82 -12.62 -13.92
N PRO A 142 6.91 -12.21 -14.58
CA PRO A 142 7.64 -13.12 -15.44
C PRO A 142 8.09 -14.35 -14.64
N PRO A 143 8.18 -15.54 -15.26
CA PRO A 143 8.75 -16.72 -14.61
C PRO A 143 10.13 -16.35 -14.08
N GLN A 144 10.27 -16.30 -12.75
CA GLN A 144 11.58 -16.14 -12.14
C GLN A 144 12.44 -17.32 -12.61
N ALA A 145 13.53 -17.05 -13.35
CA ALA A 145 14.71 -17.90 -13.20
C ALA A 145 14.96 -17.91 -11.70
N GLU A 146 14.95 -19.10 -11.07
CA GLU A 146 15.03 -19.27 -9.60
C GLU A 146 15.80 -18.10 -9.03
N ALA A 147 15.09 -17.17 -8.40
CA ALA A 147 15.74 -16.00 -7.87
C ALA A 147 16.83 -16.57 -6.96
N PRO A 148 18.13 -16.24 -7.18
CA PRO A 148 19.12 -16.61 -6.21
C PRO A 148 18.56 -16.15 -4.86
N PRO A 149 18.55 -17.04 -3.84
CA PRO A 149 17.79 -16.86 -2.61
C PRO A 149 17.98 -15.42 -2.20
N VAL A 150 16.89 -14.65 -2.06
CA VAL A 150 16.88 -13.20 -1.87
C VAL A 150 18.18 -12.83 -1.22
N LYS A 151 19.17 -12.40 -2.04
CA LYS A 151 20.41 -11.93 -1.44
C LYS A 151 19.89 -10.76 -0.67
N GLN A 152 19.87 -10.89 0.66
CA GLN A 152 19.82 -9.77 1.58
C GLN A 152 20.59 -8.69 0.85
N ALA A 153 19.91 -7.61 0.47
CA ALA A 153 20.57 -6.51 -0.17
C ALA A 153 21.70 -6.20 0.81
N VAL A 154 22.92 -6.58 0.43
CA VAL A 154 24.09 -6.38 1.27
C VAL A 154 24.01 -4.91 1.54
N ALA A 155 23.83 -4.56 2.82
CA ALA A 155 23.76 -3.19 3.27
C ALA A 155 24.88 -2.50 2.51
N LYS A 156 24.50 -1.68 1.53
CA LYS A 156 25.48 -0.85 0.86
C LYS A 156 25.90 0.02 2.01
N GLU A 157 27.11 -0.21 2.54
CA GLU A 157 27.69 0.66 3.56
C GLU A 157 27.56 2.06 2.98
N ALA A 158 26.55 2.77 3.49
CA ALA A 158 26.41 4.17 3.23
C ALA A 158 27.71 4.77 3.73
N PRO A 159 28.33 5.71 2.99
CA PRO A 159 29.51 6.38 3.50
C PRO A 159 29.18 6.84 4.91
N GLU A 160 30.01 6.43 5.87
CA GLU A 160 29.88 6.77 7.28
C GLU A 160 30.09 8.29 7.36
N LEU A 161 29.01 9.03 7.11
CA LEU A 161 28.97 10.46 7.30
C LEU A 161 29.14 10.66 8.80
N ASP A 162 30.24 11.29 9.20
CA ASP A 162 30.56 11.68 10.57
C ASP A 162 29.57 12.77 11.04
N LEU A 163 28.32 12.36 11.21
CA LEU A 163 27.22 13.19 11.65
C LEU A 163 27.16 13.17 13.18
N PRO A 164 27.03 14.33 13.84
CA PRO A 164 26.90 14.36 15.29
C PRO A 164 25.64 13.61 15.74
N SER A 165 25.72 12.85 16.83
CA SER A 165 24.59 12.06 17.35
C SER A 165 23.37 12.91 17.75
N SER A 166 23.59 14.19 18.04
CA SER A 166 22.54 15.17 18.27
C SER A 166 22.93 16.55 17.75
N ILE A 167 21.92 17.31 17.34
CA ILE A 167 22.05 18.71 16.95
C ILE A 167 20.98 19.54 17.67
N ARG A 168 21.18 20.86 17.70
CA ARG A 168 20.09 21.79 18.03
C ARG A 168 19.60 22.48 16.78
N SER A 169 18.29 22.43 16.55
CA SER A 169 17.63 23.19 15.50
C SER A 169 17.82 24.68 15.75
N GLU A 170 18.34 25.39 14.76
CA GLU A 170 18.55 26.84 14.84
C GLU A 170 17.22 27.62 14.85
N LYS A 171 16.13 27.03 14.35
CA LYS A 171 14.84 27.71 14.18
C LYS A 171 14.03 27.81 15.47
N ASP A 172 13.98 26.73 16.23
CA ASP A 172 13.12 26.59 17.42
C ASP A 172 13.89 26.14 18.67
N GLY A 173 15.18 25.81 18.52
CA GLY A 173 16.03 25.33 19.59
C GLY A 173 15.79 23.87 19.97
N SER A 174 14.98 23.10 19.21
CA SER A 174 14.73 21.67 19.49
C SER A 174 16.02 20.86 19.50
N GLU A 175 16.15 19.94 20.46
CA GLU A 175 17.17 18.89 20.42
C GLU A 175 16.70 17.81 19.43
N MET A 176 17.49 17.57 18.39
CA MET A 176 17.23 16.52 17.39
C MET A 176 18.28 15.43 17.50
N LEU A 177 17.85 14.18 17.35
CA LEU A 177 18.70 13.01 17.43
C LEU A 177 18.91 12.42 16.03
N LEU A 178 20.13 11.95 15.78
CA LEU A 178 20.46 11.23 14.56
C LEU A 178 19.84 9.83 14.60
N VAL A 179 18.99 9.53 13.64
CA VAL A 179 18.60 8.17 13.28
C VAL A 179 19.56 7.71 12.17
N PRO A 180 20.44 6.73 12.43
CA PRO A 180 21.39 6.29 11.43
C PRO A 180 20.69 5.61 10.25
N ALA A 181 21.33 5.65 9.08
CA ALA A 181 20.87 4.91 7.92
C ALA A 181 20.84 3.41 8.24
N GLY A 182 19.81 2.70 7.81
CA GLY A 182 19.70 1.29 8.10
C GLY A 182 18.38 0.67 7.69
N GLU A 183 18.35 -0.65 7.79
CA GLU A 183 17.15 -1.44 7.63
C GLU A 183 16.55 -1.74 9.00
N PHE A 184 15.23 -1.61 9.13
CA PHE A 184 14.49 -2.06 10.29
C PHE A 184 13.22 -2.81 9.88
N THR A 185 12.64 -3.50 10.85
CA THR A 185 11.38 -4.22 10.69
C THR A 185 10.23 -3.32 11.16
N MET A 186 9.32 -2.94 10.27
CA MET A 186 8.16 -2.09 10.57
C MET A 186 6.89 -2.94 10.62
N GLY A 187 6.05 -2.67 11.62
CA GLY A 187 4.78 -3.36 11.87
C GLY A 187 4.84 -4.32 13.06
N SER A 188 3.72 -4.95 13.37
CA SER A 188 3.51 -5.86 14.49
C SER A 188 2.90 -7.19 14.02
N GLU A 189 3.24 -8.30 14.69
CA GLU A 189 2.54 -9.59 14.51
C GLU A 189 1.28 -9.68 15.39
N GLY A 190 0.93 -8.61 16.12
CA GLY A 190 -0.27 -8.53 16.93
C GLY A 190 -1.57 -8.56 16.11
N ASN A 191 -2.69 -8.54 16.82
CA ASN A 191 -4.03 -8.61 16.19
C ASN A 191 -4.54 -7.27 15.64
N ASP A 192 -3.78 -6.18 15.76
CA ASP A 192 -4.16 -4.87 15.24
C ASP A 192 -3.83 -4.81 13.75
N LEU A 193 -4.89 -4.89 12.93
CA LEU A 193 -4.78 -5.05 11.48
C LEU A 193 -4.09 -3.87 10.79
N ASP A 194 -4.08 -2.69 11.40
CA ASP A 194 -3.41 -1.47 10.92
C ASP A 194 -1.92 -1.41 11.22
N GLU A 195 -1.40 -2.32 12.05
CA GLU A 195 0.04 -2.47 12.31
C GLU A 195 0.69 -3.57 11.43
N MET A 196 -0.08 -4.24 10.58
CA MET A 196 0.36 -5.34 9.71
C MET A 196 0.48 -4.92 8.23
N PRO A 197 1.29 -5.62 7.40
CA PRO A 197 2.19 -6.71 7.77
C PRO A 197 3.53 -6.19 8.30
N VAL A 198 4.19 -7.05 9.07
CA VAL A 198 5.61 -6.90 9.38
C VAL A 198 6.43 -6.96 8.08
N HIS A 199 7.21 -5.91 7.79
CA HIS A 199 8.06 -5.85 6.59
C HIS A 199 9.34 -5.06 6.84
N LYS A 200 10.34 -5.28 5.98
CA LYS A 200 11.61 -4.56 6.02
C LYS A 200 11.51 -3.20 5.32
N VAL A 201 12.00 -2.17 5.99
CA VAL A 201 12.09 -0.80 5.46
C VAL A 201 13.54 -0.33 5.61
N TYR A 202 14.09 0.24 4.55
CA TYR A 202 15.38 0.94 4.58
C TYR A 202 15.14 2.45 4.56
N LEU A 203 15.86 3.18 5.43
CA LEU A 203 15.89 4.63 5.42
C LEU A 203 17.34 5.11 5.38
N ASP A 204 17.58 6.22 4.67
CA ASP A 204 18.81 6.99 4.80
C ASP A 204 18.89 7.63 6.19
N ALA A 205 20.07 8.13 6.58
CA ALA A 205 20.24 8.79 7.88
C ALA A 205 19.46 10.12 7.91
N PHE A 206 18.78 10.40 9.02
CA PHE A 206 18.04 11.66 9.22
C PHE A 206 18.04 12.08 10.69
N TYR A 207 17.77 13.36 10.95
CA TYR A 207 17.54 13.86 12.30
C TYR A 207 16.04 13.94 12.60
N ILE A 208 15.64 13.56 13.80
CA ILE A 208 14.27 13.70 14.31
C ILE A 208 14.28 14.41 15.67
N ASP A 209 13.27 15.24 15.93
CA ASP A 209 13.09 15.86 17.24
C ASP A 209 12.96 14.79 18.32
N LYS A 210 13.65 14.98 19.44
CA LYS A 210 13.63 14.06 20.59
C LYS A 210 12.28 14.02 21.31
N HIS A 211 11.52 15.11 21.21
CA HIS A 211 10.23 15.31 21.86
C HIS A 211 9.23 15.87 20.85
N GLU A 212 7.94 15.67 21.08
CA GLU A 212 6.90 16.33 20.30
C GLU A 212 7.03 17.86 20.39
N VAL A 213 6.64 18.55 19.32
CA VAL A 213 6.63 20.02 19.27
C VAL A 213 5.75 20.55 20.40
N THR A 214 6.30 21.43 21.23
CA THR A 214 5.56 21.98 22.37
C THR A 214 4.62 23.11 21.97
N ASN A 215 3.62 23.38 22.81
CA ASN A 215 2.72 24.52 22.66
C ASN A 215 3.50 25.85 22.54
N ALA A 216 4.57 26.04 23.32
CA ALA A 216 5.41 27.23 23.26
C ALA A 216 6.17 27.36 21.93
N GLN A 217 6.69 26.24 21.39
CA GLN A 217 7.36 26.23 20.09
C GLN A 217 6.38 26.54 18.96
N TYR A 218 5.22 25.89 18.95
CA TYR A 218 4.19 26.13 17.95
C TYR A 218 3.61 27.55 18.03
N ARG A 219 3.53 28.12 19.23
CA ARG A 219 3.15 29.52 19.43
C ARG A 219 4.11 30.49 18.73
N LYS A 220 5.43 30.29 18.88
CA LYS A 220 6.44 31.10 18.16
C LYS A 220 6.23 31.03 16.65
N PHE A 221 5.92 29.85 16.12
CA PHE A 221 5.59 29.65 14.71
C PHE A 221 4.31 30.44 14.32
N CYS A 222 3.23 30.33 15.08
CA CYS A 222 1.99 31.07 14.82
C CYS A 222 2.22 32.58 14.84
N ASP A 223 2.94 33.10 15.84
CA ASP A 223 3.23 34.52 15.99
C ASP A 223 4.12 35.04 14.85
N GLY A 224 5.16 34.27 14.49
CA GLY A 224 6.07 34.59 13.41
C GLY A 224 5.43 34.53 12.02
N THR A 225 4.42 33.69 11.82
CA THR A 225 3.72 33.51 10.54
C THR A 225 2.34 34.15 10.48
N ARG A 226 1.88 34.77 11.58
CA ARG A 226 0.53 35.33 11.77
C ARG A 226 -0.59 34.29 11.56
N ARG A 227 -0.32 33.02 11.86
CA ARG A 227 -1.36 31.97 11.86
C ARG A 227 -2.16 32.02 13.15
N LYS A 228 -3.42 31.60 13.06
CA LYS A 228 -4.28 31.44 14.24
C LYS A 228 -3.74 30.32 15.11
N TYR A 229 -3.93 30.46 16.42
CA TYR A 229 -3.64 29.38 17.37
C TYR A 229 -4.62 28.22 17.19
N PRO A 230 -4.22 26.98 17.54
CA PRO A 230 -5.10 25.83 17.55
C PRO A 230 -6.32 26.05 18.45
N LEU A 231 -7.43 25.40 18.10
CA LEU A 231 -8.60 25.40 18.97
C LEU A 231 -8.33 24.56 20.21
N ASP A 232 -8.87 25.01 21.34
CA ASP A 232 -8.78 24.29 22.61
C ASP A 232 -9.38 22.87 22.45
N PRO A 233 -8.62 21.80 22.78
CA PRO A 233 -9.08 20.41 22.66
C PRO A 233 -10.16 20.02 23.68
N LYS A 234 -10.49 20.90 24.65
CA LYS A 234 -11.52 20.68 25.69
C LYS A 234 -11.26 19.47 26.59
N PHE A 235 -9.99 19.24 26.93
CA PHE A 235 -9.63 18.25 27.93
C PHE A 235 -10.19 18.64 29.31
N VAL A 236 -10.85 17.68 29.96
CA VAL A 236 -11.61 17.90 31.21
C VAL A 236 -10.77 18.57 32.31
N ASN A 237 -9.49 18.21 32.42
CA ASN A 237 -8.60 18.70 33.49
C ASN A 237 -7.49 19.64 32.99
N LEU A 238 -7.52 20.06 31.72
CA LEU A 238 -6.49 20.92 31.12
C LEU A 238 -7.14 22.05 30.31
N PRO A 239 -7.83 23.01 30.98
CA PRO A 239 -8.49 24.12 30.29
C PRO A 239 -7.47 25.07 29.67
N ASP A 240 -7.82 25.69 28.54
CA ASP A 240 -6.94 26.60 27.79
C ASP A 240 -5.58 25.94 27.46
N TYR A 241 -5.62 24.66 27.08
CA TYR A 241 -4.46 23.78 26.95
C TYR A 241 -3.27 24.45 26.27
N PHE A 242 -3.49 25.02 25.09
CA PHE A 242 -2.45 25.64 24.27
C PHE A 242 -1.73 26.81 24.96
N LEU A 243 -2.41 27.56 25.82
CA LEU A 243 -1.85 28.76 26.45
C LEU A 243 -1.30 28.49 27.86
N LYS A 244 -1.91 27.59 28.62
CA LYS A 244 -1.54 27.33 30.02
C LYS A 244 -0.46 26.26 30.20
N TYR A 245 -0.23 25.43 29.18
CA TYR A 245 0.68 24.28 29.27
C TYR A 245 1.76 24.37 28.18
N PRO A 246 2.68 25.35 28.29
CA PRO A 246 3.64 25.68 27.23
C PRO A 246 4.60 24.55 26.87
N ASP A 247 4.94 23.69 27.83
CA ASP A 247 5.90 22.59 27.66
C ASP A 247 5.24 21.26 27.25
N TYR A 248 3.91 21.25 27.09
CA TYR A 248 3.16 20.08 26.63
C TYR A 248 3.12 20.04 25.09
N PRO A 249 2.90 18.85 24.48
CA PRO A 249 2.77 18.73 23.03
C PRO A 249 1.66 19.61 22.47
N VAL A 250 1.87 20.21 21.31
CA VAL A 250 0.77 20.83 20.58
C VAL A 250 -0.18 19.75 20.04
N VAL A 251 -1.48 19.99 20.15
CA VAL A 251 -2.53 19.10 19.64
C VAL A 251 -3.54 19.88 18.82
N ASN A 252 -4.42 19.17 18.13
CA ASN A 252 -5.51 19.76 17.34
C ASN A 252 -5.00 20.69 16.21
N VAL A 253 -3.93 20.23 15.54
CA VAL A 253 -3.30 20.87 14.37
C VAL A 253 -3.50 19.97 13.15
N THR A 254 -3.84 20.55 12.00
CA THR A 254 -4.12 19.85 10.72
C THR A 254 -3.50 20.60 9.56
#